data_AF-A0A099KG98-F1
#
_entry.id   AF-A0A099KG98-F1
#
_cell.length_a   1.000
_cell.length_b   1.000
_cell.length_c   1.000
_cell.angle_alpha   90.00
_cell.angle_beta   90.00
_cell.angle_gamma   90.00
#
_symmetry.space_group_name_H-M   'P 1'
#
loop_
_entity.id
_entity.type
_entity.pdbx_description
1 polymer ?
#
loop_
_entity_poly.entity_id
_entity_poly.type
_entity_poly.pdbx_seq_one_letter_code
_entity_poly.pdbx_strand_id
1 'polypeptide(L)'
;MNSLIQLVGVNQDLLIYLAIDVSIAILLLGAMRFLSGLSAKVNSTDELAKEDNFAFGISVAGSILALGIVLTGAITGEAASSYAMEAIGMLAYGGYGLILIKIGRIIHDKVALQRLDKNALIIEKNLTIGIIDAAGAIATALVIRAVLVWVDGLDLSTFIAITSGFFVAQTVLVIVTRIREKQYAKNNQEDCLQEALSNGQLALAIRYSGQVISTALAVTAASYFLVYSPDTLVVNLIGWLVIGVVMTLLVALLTAIAKRIVLWGINLVEEVDQQHNIGVASIEMATSIAIALILTALMA
;
A
#
# COMPACT_ATOMS: atom_id res chain seq x y z
N MET A 1 -17.17 35.60 14.44
CA MET A 1 -16.56 34.61 13.52
C MET A 1 -15.10 34.92 13.27
N ASN A 2 -14.73 36.13 12.83
CA ASN A 2 -13.33 36.55 12.64
C ASN A 2 -12.47 36.47 13.92
N SER A 3 -13.05 36.72 15.10
CA SER A 3 -12.35 36.63 16.40
C SER A 3 -12.04 35.20 16.84
N LEU A 4 -12.81 34.21 16.39
CA LEU A 4 -12.63 32.79 16.71
C LEU A 4 -11.60 32.15 15.75
N ILE A 5 -11.61 32.59 14.48
CA ILE A 5 -10.66 32.19 13.44
C ILE A 5 -9.23 32.67 13.76
N GLN A 6 -9.08 33.90 14.25
CA GLN A 6 -7.78 34.43 14.70
C GLN A 6 -7.26 33.77 15.98
N LEU A 7 -8.14 33.30 16.87
CA LEU A 7 -7.76 32.59 18.10
C LEU A 7 -7.23 31.18 17.85
N VAL A 8 -7.54 30.58 16.69
CA VAL A 8 -7.17 29.21 16.30
C VAL A 8 -6.00 29.19 15.30
N GLY A 9 -5.49 30.36 14.88
CA GLY A 9 -4.38 30.44 13.92
C GLY A 9 -4.74 30.03 12.48
N VAL A 10 -6.03 29.88 12.18
CA VAL A 10 -6.53 29.52 10.84
C VAL A 10 -6.67 30.81 10.04
N ASN A 11 -5.80 31.04 9.05
CA ASN A 11 -5.96 32.17 8.12
C ASN A 11 -6.86 31.78 6.93
N GLN A 12 -7.53 32.76 6.31
CA GLN A 12 -8.34 32.56 5.10
C GLN A 12 -7.54 31.92 3.97
N ASP A 13 -6.27 32.30 3.80
CA ASP A 13 -5.41 31.73 2.77
C ASP A 13 -5.19 30.22 2.96
N LEU A 14 -4.96 29.78 4.22
CA LEU A 14 -4.85 28.36 4.56
C LEU A 14 -6.13 27.59 4.21
N LEU A 15 -7.30 28.17 4.47
CA LEU A 15 -8.58 27.54 4.10
C LEU A 15 -8.74 27.37 2.58
N ILE A 16 -8.20 28.31 1.80
CA ILE A 16 -8.23 28.23 0.32
C ILE A 16 -7.29 27.11 -0.16
N TYR A 17 -6.07 27.01 0.36
CA TYR A 17 -5.15 25.91 0.06
C TYR A 17 -5.78 24.53 0.38
N LEU A 18 -6.33 24.37 1.59
CA LEU A 18 -7.00 23.13 1.98
C LEU A 18 -8.21 22.80 1.08
N ALA A 19 -8.98 23.81 0.66
CA ALA A 19 -10.11 23.61 -0.23
C ALA A 19 -9.67 23.15 -1.64
N ILE A 20 -8.54 23.65 -2.14
CA ILE A 20 -7.93 23.21 -3.39
C ILE A 20 -7.53 21.73 -3.27
N ASP A 21 -6.80 21.36 -2.22
CA ASP A 21 -6.33 19.99 -2.00
C ASP A 21 -7.47 18.98 -1.89
N VAL A 22 -8.48 19.30 -1.07
CA VAL A 22 -9.65 18.43 -0.91
C VAL A 22 -10.43 18.28 -2.21
N SER A 23 -10.58 19.36 -2.98
CA SER A 23 -11.28 19.31 -4.28
C SER A 23 -10.55 18.42 -5.28
N ILE A 24 -9.23 18.58 -5.39
CA ILE A 24 -8.40 17.76 -6.29
C ILE A 24 -8.37 16.30 -5.80
N ALA A 25 -8.27 16.07 -4.49
CA ALA A 25 -8.31 14.74 -3.90
C ALA A 25 -9.62 14.02 -4.25
N ILE A 26 -10.77 14.66 -4.07
CA ILE A 26 -12.08 14.08 -4.42
C ILE A 26 -12.17 13.78 -5.92
N LEU A 27 -11.66 14.68 -6.78
CA LEU A 27 -11.62 14.46 -8.22
C LEU A 27 -10.78 13.22 -8.58
N LEU A 28 -9.58 13.10 -8.02
CA LEU A 28 -8.68 11.97 -8.27
C LEU A 28 -9.24 10.65 -7.72
N LEU A 29 -9.86 10.65 -6.53
CA LEU A 29 -10.56 9.49 -5.97
C LEU A 29 -11.72 9.05 -6.87
N GLY A 30 -12.48 10.01 -7.41
CA GLY A 30 -13.52 9.75 -8.41
C GLY A 30 -12.95 9.12 -9.68
N ALA A 31 -11.84 9.65 -10.20
CA ALA A 31 -11.15 9.11 -11.37
C ALA A 31 -10.68 7.66 -11.16
N MET A 32 -10.23 7.30 -9.95
CA MET A 32 -9.75 5.94 -9.64
C MET A 32 -10.80 4.85 -9.90
N ARG A 33 -12.08 5.14 -9.63
CA ARG A 33 -13.18 4.20 -9.94
C ARG A 33 -13.27 3.93 -11.44
N PHE A 34 -13.28 4.98 -12.26
CA PHE A 34 -13.37 4.85 -13.71
C PHE A 34 -12.15 4.11 -14.28
N LEU A 35 -10.95 4.45 -13.80
CA LEU A 35 -9.71 3.80 -14.22
C LEU A 35 -9.65 2.33 -13.82
N SER A 36 -10.25 1.96 -12.69
CA SER A 36 -10.37 0.56 -12.27
C SER A 36 -11.28 -0.25 -13.20
N GLY A 37 -12.42 0.31 -13.63
CA GLY A 37 -13.28 -0.31 -14.64
C GLY A 37 -12.59 -0.47 -16.00
N LEU A 38 -11.95 0.60 -16.50
CA LEU A 38 -11.20 0.57 -17.76
C LEU A 38 -10.07 -0.47 -17.74
N SER A 39 -9.34 -0.54 -16.62
CA SER A 39 -8.26 -1.49 -16.40
C SER A 39 -8.70 -2.95 -16.49
N ALA A 40 -9.88 -3.24 -15.95
CA ALA A 40 -10.47 -4.57 -15.96
C ALA A 40 -11.30 -4.83 -17.25
N LYS A 41 -11.41 -3.85 -18.15
CA LYS A 41 -12.23 -3.92 -19.37
C LYS A 41 -13.72 -4.22 -19.09
N VAL A 42 -14.23 -3.69 -17.98
CA VAL A 42 -15.61 -3.87 -17.52
C VAL A 42 -16.28 -2.53 -17.22
N ASN A 43 -17.61 -2.51 -17.23
CA ASN A 43 -18.36 -1.37 -16.73
C ASN A 43 -18.42 -1.44 -15.20
N SER A 44 -17.72 -0.52 -14.53
CA SER A 44 -17.68 -0.50 -13.05
C SER A 44 -19.06 -0.38 -12.39
N THR A 45 -20.03 0.27 -13.02
CA THR A 45 -21.39 0.38 -12.46
C THR A 45 -22.14 -0.93 -12.58
N ASP A 46 -21.99 -1.64 -13.70
CA ASP A 46 -22.64 -2.94 -13.89
C ASP A 46 -22.03 -3.98 -12.93
N GLU A 47 -20.70 -4.03 -12.82
CA GLU A 47 -20.01 -4.93 -11.89
C GLU A 47 -20.42 -4.71 -10.42
N LEU A 48 -20.55 -3.45 -10.00
CA LEU A 48 -20.86 -3.11 -8.60
C LEU A 48 -22.34 -3.21 -8.26
N ALA A 49 -23.25 -2.87 -9.18
CA ALA A 49 -24.67 -2.67 -8.86
C ALA A 49 -25.62 -3.65 -9.55
N LYS A 50 -25.16 -4.39 -10.57
CA LYS A 50 -25.97 -5.41 -11.26
C LYS A 50 -25.43 -6.81 -11.03
N GLU A 51 -24.12 -6.97 -11.11
CA GLU A 51 -23.45 -8.27 -10.93
C GLU A 51 -23.15 -8.59 -9.46
N ASP A 52 -23.27 -7.61 -8.56
CA ASP A 52 -22.90 -7.71 -7.15
C ASP A 52 -21.50 -8.32 -6.95
N ASN A 53 -20.54 -7.91 -7.78
CA ASN A 53 -19.19 -8.45 -7.75
C ASN A 53 -18.41 -7.89 -6.55
N PHE A 54 -18.48 -8.59 -5.41
CA PHE A 54 -17.78 -8.20 -4.19
C PHE A 54 -16.25 -8.17 -4.35
N ALA A 55 -15.68 -9.06 -5.17
CA ALA A 55 -14.25 -9.08 -5.44
C ALA A 55 -13.79 -7.79 -6.14
N PHE A 56 -14.54 -7.38 -7.17
CA PHE A 56 -14.32 -6.11 -7.86
C PHE A 56 -14.52 -4.92 -6.91
N GLY A 57 -15.59 -4.94 -6.11
CA GLY A 57 -15.87 -3.93 -5.09
C GLY A 57 -14.73 -3.72 -4.10
N ILE A 58 -14.16 -4.80 -3.55
CA ILE A 58 -13.04 -4.74 -2.60
C ILE A 58 -11.76 -4.25 -3.29
N SER A 59 -11.47 -4.72 -4.51
CA SER A 59 -10.32 -4.24 -5.29
C SER A 59 -10.40 -2.73 -5.56
N VAL A 60 -11.58 -2.23 -5.94
CA VAL A 60 -11.84 -0.80 -6.14
C VAL A 60 -11.74 -0.03 -4.82
N ALA A 61 -12.30 -0.54 -3.73
CA ALA A 61 -12.22 0.10 -2.42
C ALA A 61 -10.76 0.22 -1.94
N GLY A 62 -9.97 -0.84 -2.07
CA GLY A 62 -8.54 -0.83 -1.77
C GLY A 62 -7.76 0.14 -2.65
N SER A 63 -8.13 0.26 -3.92
CA SER A 63 -7.55 1.22 -4.87
C SER A 63 -7.87 2.68 -4.51
N ILE A 64 -9.09 2.97 -4.06
CA ILE A 64 -9.50 4.30 -3.57
C ILE A 64 -8.74 4.64 -2.29
N LEU A 65 -8.67 3.70 -1.34
CA LEU A 65 -7.90 3.90 -0.10
C LEU A 65 -6.41 4.11 -0.38
N ALA A 66 -5.84 3.32 -1.30
CA ALA A 66 -4.46 3.47 -1.74
C ALA A 66 -4.19 4.88 -2.28
N LEU A 67 -5.06 5.40 -3.15
CA LEU A 67 -4.91 6.77 -3.64
C LEU A 67 -5.05 7.80 -2.50
N GLY A 68 -5.99 7.62 -1.57
CA GLY A 68 -6.09 8.47 -0.38
C GLY A 68 -4.79 8.52 0.42
N ILE A 69 -4.17 7.37 0.67
CA ILE A 69 -2.87 7.27 1.35
C ILE A 69 -1.78 8.04 0.59
N VAL A 70 -1.68 7.87 -0.72
CA VAL A 70 -0.72 8.61 -1.56
C VAL A 70 -0.93 10.12 -1.45
N LEU A 71 -2.17 10.58 -1.51
CA LEU A 71 -2.50 12.01 -1.45
C LEU A 71 -2.10 12.63 -0.11
N THR A 72 -2.14 11.87 0.99
CA THR A 72 -1.62 12.38 2.28
C THR A 72 -0.10 12.60 2.30
N GLY A 73 0.65 12.09 1.31
CA GLY A 73 2.06 12.40 1.12
C GLY A 73 2.31 13.56 0.17
N ALA A 74 1.31 13.92 -0.66
CA ALA A 74 1.36 15.09 -1.55
C ALA A 74 0.91 16.37 -0.84
N ILE A 75 0.02 16.25 0.14
CA ILE A 75 -0.41 17.36 1.00
C ILE A 75 0.70 17.65 2.00
N THR A 76 1.46 18.72 1.77
CA THR A 76 2.53 19.15 2.69
C THR A 76 1.97 20.14 3.72
N GLY A 77 2.63 20.27 4.87
CA GLY A 77 2.22 21.21 5.93
C GLY A 77 2.54 22.68 5.63
N GLU A 78 3.35 22.94 4.60
CA GLU A 78 3.74 24.28 4.17
C GLU A 78 2.94 24.67 2.92
N ALA A 79 2.30 25.84 2.95
CA ALA A 79 1.55 26.33 1.79
C ALA A 79 2.51 26.66 0.64
N ALA A 80 2.14 26.26 -0.58
CA ALA A 80 2.90 26.63 -1.77
C ALA A 80 2.99 28.17 -1.94
N SER A 81 3.92 28.61 -2.79
CA SER A 81 4.10 30.04 -3.09
C SER A 81 2.87 30.72 -3.73
N SER A 82 1.93 29.94 -4.27
CA SER A 82 0.66 30.42 -4.80
C SER A 82 -0.37 29.29 -4.90
N TYR A 83 -1.66 29.66 -4.94
CA TYR A 83 -2.78 28.73 -5.17
C TYR A 83 -2.63 27.90 -6.45
N ALA A 84 -2.06 28.50 -7.51
CA ALA A 84 -1.84 27.79 -8.78
C ALA A 84 -0.75 26.72 -8.62
N MET A 85 0.33 27.02 -7.89
CA MET A 85 1.39 26.05 -7.62
C MET A 85 0.92 24.91 -6.73
N GLU A 86 0.06 25.19 -5.75
CA GLU A 86 -0.59 24.14 -4.93
C GLU A 86 -1.37 23.18 -5.83
N ALA A 87 -2.26 23.72 -6.68
CA ALA A 87 -3.08 22.91 -7.57
C ALA A 87 -2.24 22.06 -8.54
N ILE A 88 -1.16 22.65 -9.09
CA ILE A 88 -0.23 21.94 -9.97
C ILE A 88 0.51 20.83 -9.21
N GLY A 89 1.04 21.12 -8.02
CA GLY A 89 1.76 20.14 -7.20
C GLY A 89 0.86 18.96 -6.81
N MET A 90 -0.33 19.25 -6.31
CA MET A 90 -1.30 18.24 -5.91
C MET A 90 -1.78 17.37 -7.08
N LEU A 91 -2.02 17.97 -8.26
CA LEU A 91 -2.33 17.22 -9.48
C LEU A 91 -1.14 16.39 -9.98
N ALA A 92 0.08 16.94 -9.93
CA ALA A 92 1.28 16.27 -10.40
C ALA A 92 1.62 15.05 -9.53
N TYR A 93 1.73 15.21 -8.21
CA TYR A 93 2.01 14.10 -7.31
C TYR A 93 0.84 13.12 -7.20
N GLY A 94 -0.40 13.61 -7.12
CA GLY A 94 -1.59 12.76 -7.06
C GLY A 94 -1.77 11.93 -8.34
N GLY A 95 -1.64 12.57 -9.51
CA GLY A 95 -1.69 11.89 -10.80
C GLY A 95 -0.53 10.92 -11.01
N TYR A 96 0.68 11.31 -10.62
CA TYR A 96 1.85 10.43 -10.72
C TYR A 96 1.75 9.23 -9.77
N GLY A 97 1.32 9.45 -8.54
CA GLY A 97 1.06 8.39 -7.58
C GLY A 97 -0.03 7.42 -8.04
N LEU A 98 -1.07 7.90 -8.74
CA LEU A 98 -2.06 7.04 -9.39
C LEU A 98 -1.41 6.10 -10.41
N ILE A 99 -0.54 6.65 -11.28
CA ILE A 99 0.20 5.85 -12.27
C ILE A 99 1.07 4.80 -11.56
N LEU A 100 1.78 5.18 -10.49
CA LEU A 100 2.62 4.26 -9.73
C LEU A 100 1.80 3.17 -9.01
N ILE A 101 0.62 3.47 -8.46
CA ILE A 101 -0.29 2.45 -7.92
C ILE A 101 -0.64 1.43 -9.01
N LYS A 102 -0.94 1.89 -10.23
CA LYS A 102 -1.26 1.00 -11.34
C LYS A 102 -0.07 0.12 -11.74
N ILE A 103 1.13 0.70 -11.84
CA ILE A 103 2.37 -0.04 -12.12
C ILE A 103 2.67 -1.04 -11.00
N GLY A 104 2.51 -0.67 -9.73
CA GLY A 104 2.70 -1.56 -8.59
C GLY A 104 1.73 -2.74 -8.61
N ARG A 105 0.47 -2.52 -8.99
CA ARG A 105 -0.50 -3.63 -9.20
C ARG A 105 -0.04 -4.59 -10.29
N ILE A 106 0.58 -4.09 -11.37
CA ILE A 106 1.14 -4.91 -12.46
C ILE A 106 2.37 -5.69 -11.97
N ILE A 107 3.30 -5.06 -11.23
CA ILE A 107 4.46 -5.74 -10.64
C ILE A 107 3.97 -6.85 -9.70
N HIS A 108 2.99 -6.56 -8.86
CA HIS A 108 2.42 -7.54 -7.94
C HIS A 108 1.73 -8.70 -8.69
N ASP A 109 1.08 -8.44 -9.83
CA ASP A 109 0.44 -9.46 -10.68
C ASP A 109 1.46 -10.32 -11.43
N LYS A 110 2.36 -9.69 -12.19
CA LYS A 110 3.25 -10.40 -13.13
C LYS A 110 4.56 -10.85 -12.50
N VAL A 111 4.97 -10.24 -11.39
CA VAL A 111 6.26 -10.53 -10.76
C VAL A 111 6.09 -11.14 -9.38
N ALA A 112 5.22 -10.63 -8.50
CA ALA A 112 5.06 -11.21 -7.17
C ALA A 112 4.20 -12.49 -7.20
N LEU A 113 3.05 -12.43 -7.87
CA LEU A 113 2.06 -13.51 -7.98
C LEU A 113 1.92 -14.00 -9.43
N GLN A 114 3.04 -14.40 -10.05
CA GLN A 114 3.13 -14.67 -11.50
C GLN A 114 2.35 -15.89 -12.03
N ARG A 115 1.72 -16.70 -11.17
CA ARG A 115 0.90 -17.86 -11.56
C ARG A 115 -0.59 -17.55 -11.56
N LEU A 116 -0.97 -16.30 -11.26
CA LEU A 116 -2.37 -15.85 -11.21
C LEU A 116 -2.66 -14.87 -12.36
N ASP A 117 -3.88 -14.94 -12.88
CA ASP A 117 -4.48 -13.80 -13.58
C ASP A 117 -5.46 -13.12 -12.63
N LYS A 118 -4.98 -12.09 -11.90
CA LYS A 118 -5.82 -11.41 -10.91
C LYS A 118 -7.04 -10.75 -11.53
N ASN A 119 -6.92 -10.22 -12.76
CA ASN A 119 -8.04 -9.52 -13.39
C ASN A 119 -9.15 -10.52 -13.75
N ALA A 120 -8.78 -11.66 -14.35
CA ALA A 120 -9.74 -12.72 -14.65
C ALA A 120 -10.44 -13.21 -13.38
N LEU A 121 -9.67 -13.52 -12.32
CA LEU A 121 -10.21 -14.02 -11.07
C LEU A 121 -11.13 -13.01 -10.36
N ILE A 122 -10.83 -11.70 -10.43
CA ILE A 122 -11.71 -10.65 -9.89
C ILE A 122 -13.02 -10.57 -10.68
N ILE A 123 -12.99 -10.70 -12.00
CA ILE A 123 -14.20 -10.73 -12.84
C ILE A 123 -15.01 -11.99 -12.54
N GLU A 124 -14.35 -13.12 -12.27
CA GLU A 124 -14.96 -14.38 -11.80
C GLU A 124 -15.42 -14.33 -10.33
N LYS A 125 -15.50 -13.13 -9.74
CA LYS A 125 -16.02 -12.88 -8.38
C LYS A 125 -15.19 -13.56 -7.27
N ASN A 126 -13.90 -13.83 -7.51
CA ASN A 126 -13.01 -14.43 -6.52
C ASN A 126 -12.64 -13.43 -5.41
N LEU A 127 -13.36 -13.52 -4.30
CA LEU A 127 -13.21 -12.64 -3.14
C LEU A 127 -11.77 -12.59 -2.58
N THR A 128 -11.10 -13.75 -2.53
CA THR A 128 -9.74 -13.90 -2.03
C THR A 128 -8.76 -13.04 -2.83
N ILE A 129 -8.88 -13.07 -4.16
CA ILE A 129 -8.03 -12.25 -5.04
C ILE A 129 -8.38 -10.77 -4.93
N GLY A 130 -9.67 -10.42 -4.78
CA GLY A 130 -10.08 -9.04 -4.51
C GLY A 130 -9.40 -8.44 -3.27
N ILE A 131 -9.32 -9.21 -2.18
CA ILE A 131 -8.65 -8.82 -0.92
C ILE A 131 -7.14 -8.67 -1.10
N ILE A 132 -6.49 -9.62 -1.79
CA ILE A 132 -5.05 -9.58 -2.06
C ILE A 132 -4.68 -8.38 -2.94
N ASP A 133 -5.50 -8.10 -3.95
CA ASP A 133 -5.28 -6.98 -4.84
C ASP A 133 -5.44 -5.63 -4.11
N ALA A 134 -6.48 -5.50 -3.27
CA ALA A 134 -6.67 -4.35 -2.39
C ALA A 134 -5.47 -4.14 -1.45
N ALA A 135 -5.00 -5.19 -0.77
CA ALA A 135 -3.85 -5.11 0.12
C ALA A 135 -2.55 -4.75 -0.61
N GLY A 136 -2.33 -5.28 -1.82
CA GLY A 136 -1.19 -4.93 -2.65
C GLY A 136 -1.20 -3.46 -3.10
N ALA A 137 -2.39 -2.93 -3.42
CA ALA A 137 -2.55 -1.50 -3.74
C ALA A 137 -2.25 -0.61 -2.53
N ILE A 138 -2.77 -0.98 -1.34
CA ILE A 138 -2.51 -0.27 -0.08
C ILE A 138 -1.01 -0.31 0.27
N ALA A 139 -0.36 -1.47 0.19
CA ALA A 139 1.07 -1.62 0.43
C ALA A 139 1.90 -0.75 -0.52
N THR A 140 1.53 -0.73 -1.80
CA THR A 140 2.18 0.13 -2.81
C THR A 140 1.99 1.62 -2.47
N ALA A 141 0.80 2.03 -2.04
CA ALA A 141 0.52 3.41 -1.69
C ALA A 141 1.28 3.89 -0.45
N LEU A 142 1.43 3.04 0.57
CA LEU A 142 2.22 3.37 1.78
C LEU A 142 3.67 3.69 1.44
N VAL A 143 4.25 2.92 0.52
CA VAL A 143 5.59 3.16 -0.03
C VAL A 143 5.63 4.47 -0.81
N ILE A 144 4.71 4.67 -1.76
CA ILE A 144 4.68 5.90 -2.57
C ILE A 144 4.58 7.12 -1.67
N ARG A 145 3.67 7.08 -0.68
CA ARG A 145 3.52 8.14 0.33
C ARG A 145 4.83 8.41 1.05
N ALA A 146 5.55 7.37 1.49
CA ALA A 146 6.85 7.52 2.16
C ALA A 146 7.86 8.29 1.30
N VAL A 147 7.91 7.96 0.01
CA VAL A 147 8.82 8.63 -0.92
C VAL A 147 8.37 10.06 -1.23
N LEU A 148 7.07 10.30 -1.37
CA LEU A 148 6.53 11.66 -1.57
C LEU A 148 6.84 12.59 -0.40
N VAL A 149 6.73 12.10 0.84
CA VAL A 149 7.09 12.88 2.03
C VAL A 149 8.60 13.11 2.14
N TRP A 150 9.41 12.20 1.58
CA TRP A 150 10.87 12.29 1.65
C TRP A 150 11.47 13.25 0.63
N VAL A 151 10.90 13.35 -0.57
CA VAL A 151 11.40 14.23 -1.62
C VAL A 151 10.94 15.67 -1.42
N ASP A 152 11.71 16.62 -1.94
CA ASP A 152 11.36 18.03 -1.99
C ASP A 152 11.43 18.54 -3.44
N GLY A 153 10.60 19.54 -3.77
CA GLY A 153 10.56 20.21 -5.08
C GLY A 153 9.75 19.48 -6.16
N LEU A 154 9.45 20.20 -7.25
CA LEU A 154 8.65 19.73 -8.39
C LEU A 154 9.48 19.66 -9.68
N ASP A 155 10.65 19.05 -9.62
CA ASP A 155 11.57 18.93 -10.76
C ASP A 155 11.81 17.47 -11.18
N LEU A 156 12.57 17.29 -12.27
CA LEU A 156 12.85 15.97 -12.82
C LEU A 156 13.57 15.05 -11.82
N SER A 157 14.46 15.58 -10.98
CA SER A 157 15.19 14.79 -9.98
C SER A 157 14.24 14.25 -8.91
N THR A 158 13.22 15.02 -8.52
CA THR A 158 12.15 14.59 -7.62
C THR A 158 11.41 13.39 -8.20
N PHE A 159 10.96 13.44 -9.47
CA PHE A 159 10.25 12.32 -10.08
C PHE A 159 11.14 11.08 -10.28
N ILE A 160 12.44 11.26 -10.58
CA ILE A 160 13.42 10.16 -10.63
C ILE A 160 13.56 9.51 -9.24
N ALA A 161 13.64 10.32 -8.18
CA ALA A 161 13.71 9.84 -6.81
C ALA A 161 12.46 9.04 -6.41
N ILE A 162 11.26 9.58 -6.72
CA ILE A 162 9.97 8.88 -6.49
C ILE A 162 9.95 7.53 -7.21
N THR A 163 10.28 7.52 -8.51
CA THR A 163 10.34 6.29 -9.33
C THR A 163 11.27 5.26 -8.72
N SER A 164 12.46 5.70 -8.31
CA SER A 164 13.52 4.81 -7.86
C SER A 164 13.22 4.24 -6.48
N GLY A 165 12.76 5.07 -5.54
CA GLY A 165 12.31 4.62 -4.22
C GLY A 165 11.15 3.63 -4.31
N PHE A 166 10.21 3.89 -5.23
CA PHE A 166 9.14 2.94 -5.56
C PHE A 166 9.70 1.57 -5.98
N PHE A 167 10.61 1.50 -6.96
CA PHE A 167 11.15 0.20 -7.41
C PHE A 167 11.98 -0.53 -6.35
N VAL A 168 12.74 0.21 -5.52
CA VAL A 168 13.45 -0.36 -4.38
C VAL A 168 12.48 -1.07 -3.44
N ALA A 169 11.40 -0.40 -3.06
CA ALA A 169 10.42 -0.96 -2.16
C ALA A 169 9.59 -2.10 -2.79
N GLN A 170 9.24 -2.00 -4.07
CA GLN A 170 8.59 -3.11 -4.80
C GLN A 170 9.48 -4.36 -4.82
N THR A 171 10.81 -4.18 -4.91
CA THR A 171 11.77 -5.30 -4.82
C THR A 171 11.69 -6.00 -3.47
N VAL A 172 11.62 -5.24 -2.37
CA VAL A 172 11.47 -5.82 -1.02
C VAL A 172 10.15 -6.57 -0.89
N LEU A 173 9.03 -6.00 -1.37
CA LEU A 173 7.72 -6.66 -1.36
C LEU A 173 7.75 -7.98 -2.14
N VAL A 174 8.33 -8.00 -3.34
CA VAL A 174 8.49 -9.22 -4.15
C VAL A 174 9.32 -10.27 -3.40
N ILE A 175 10.45 -9.89 -2.78
CA ILE A 175 11.29 -10.80 -2.00
C ILE A 175 10.48 -11.44 -0.86
N VAL A 176 9.72 -10.64 -0.12
CA VAL A 176 8.88 -11.14 0.97
C VAL A 176 7.80 -12.10 0.47
N THR A 177 7.17 -11.81 -0.67
CA THR A 177 6.24 -12.74 -1.33
C THR A 177 6.92 -14.07 -1.66
N ARG A 178 8.15 -14.06 -2.21
CA ARG A 178 8.89 -15.31 -2.51
C ARG A 178 9.22 -16.13 -1.27
N ILE A 179 9.64 -15.45 -0.20
CA ILE A 179 9.91 -16.13 1.07
C ILE A 179 8.63 -16.80 1.57
N ARG A 180 7.49 -16.13 1.44
CA ARG A 180 6.19 -16.67 1.85
C ARG A 180 5.76 -17.88 1.04
N GLU A 181 5.90 -17.84 -0.29
CA GLU A 181 5.61 -18.99 -1.15
C GLU A 181 6.41 -20.22 -0.74
N LYS A 182 7.72 -20.05 -0.53
CA LYS A 182 8.61 -21.14 -0.07
C LYS A 182 8.21 -21.68 1.31
N GLN A 183 7.84 -20.79 2.23
CA GLN A 183 7.41 -21.19 3.56
C GLN A 183 6.08 -21.97 3.53
N TYR A 184 5.14 -21.54 2.68
CA TYR A 184 3.88 -22.24 2.49
C TYR A 184 4.09 -23.64 1.90
N ALA A 185 4.87 -23.75 0.82
CA ALA A 185 5.18 -25.03 0.19
C ALA A 185 5.81 -26.02 1.19
N LYS A 186 6.81 -25.57 1.95
CA LYS A 186 7.46 -26.39 2.99
C LYS A 186 6.48 -26.91 4.06
N ASN A 187 5.46 -26.13 4.39
CA ASN A 187 4.48 -26.46 5.44
C ASN A 187 3.30 -27.30 4.92
N ASN A 188 3.10 -27.35 3.61
CA ASN A 188 1.91 -27.94 2.97
C ASN A 188 2.30 -28.90 1.85
N GLN A 189 3.28 -29.79 2.09
CA GLN A 189 3.65 -30.88 1.17
C GLN A 189 4.02 -30.41 -0.25
N GLU A 190 4.75 -29.30 -0.36
CA GLU A 190 5.15 -28.65 -1.62
C GLU A 190 3.98 -28.09 -2.46
N ASP A 191 2.82 -27.85 -1.83
CA ASP A 191 1.67 -27.21 -2.48
C ASP A 191 1.95 -25.74 -2.85
N CYS A 192 1.25 -25.25 -3.86
CA CYS A 192 1.44 -23.92 -4.42
C CYS A 192 0.54 -22.89 -3.71
N LEU A 193 1.17 -21.94 -3.02
CA LEU A 193 0.45 -20.83 -2.37
C LEU A 193 -0.50 -20.11 -3.34
N GLN A 194 -0.04 -19.82 -4.56
CA GLN A 194 -0.86 -19.08 -5.52
C GLN A 194 -2.09 -19.87 -5.95
N GLU A 195 -1.96 -21.19 -6.14
CA GLU A 195 -3.09 -22.06 -6.48
C GLU A 195 -4.12 -22.13 -5.34
N ALA A 196 -3.64 -22.24 -4.10
CA ALA A 196 -4.49 -22.15 -2.91
C ALA A 196 -5.28 -20.83 -2.85
N LEU A 197 -4.64 -19.71 -3.20
CA LEU A 197 -5.29 -18.41 -3.28
C LEU A 197 -6.31 -18.34 -4.42
N SER A 198 -6.01 -18.86 -5.62
CA SER A 198 -7.02 -18.94 -6.71
C SER A 198 -8.19 -19.83 -6.35
N ASN A 199 -7.98 -20.86 -5.54
CA ASN A 199 -9.05 -21.74 -5.04
C ASN A 199 -9.89 -21.11 -3.91
N GLY A 200 -9.67 -19.82 -3.61
CA GLY A 200 -10.54 -19.06 -2.71
C GLY A 200 -10.18 -19.19 -1.24
N GLN A 201 -8.97 -19.60 -0.87
CA GLN A 201 -8.55 -19.71 0.53
C GLN A 201 -8.42 -18.35 1.22
N LEU A 202 -9.53 -17.89 1.80
CA LEU A 202 -9.68 -16.55 2.38
C LEU A 202 -8.74 -16.30 3.57
N ALA A 203 -8.51 -17.30 4.42
CA ALA A 203 -7.62 -17.16 5.57
C ALA A 203 -6.16 -16.90 5.14
N LEU A 204 -5.69 -17.57 4.08
CA LEU A 204 -4.39 -17.29 3.48
C LEU A 204 -4.32 -15.89 2.87
N ALA A 205 -5.41 -15.44 2.22
CA ALA A 205 -5.52 -14.09 1.66
C ALA A 205 -5.29 -13.03 2.74
N ILE A 206 -6.00 -13.14 3.87
CA ILE A 206 -5.89 -12.21 5.01
C ILE A 206 -4.48 -12.22 5.58
N ARG A 207 -3.91 -13.42 5.76
CA ARG A 207 -2.55 -13.57 6.26
C ARG A 207 -1.51 -12.95 5.33
N TYR A 208 -1.68 -13.14 4.02
CA TYR A 208 -0.82 -12.54 2.99
C TYR A 208 -0.95 -11.02 3.00
N SER A 209 -2.18 -10.49 3.08
CA SER A 209 -2.47 -9.05 3.16
C SER A 209 -1.76 -8.38 4.34
N GLY A 210 -1.80 -8.99 5.52
CA GLY A 210 -1.05 -8.49 6.69
C GLY A 210 0.45 -8.44 6.45
N GLN A 211 1.00 -9.47 5.81
CA GLN A 211 2.43 -9.53 5.52
C GLN A 211 2.88 -8.44 4.52
N VAL A 212 2.14 -8.21 3.43
CA VAL A 212 2.51 -7.17 2.45
C VAL A 212 2.33 -5.76 3.01
N ILE A 213 1.27 -5.50 3.78
CA ILE A 213 1.04 -4.19 4.40
C ILE A 213 2.08 -3.90 5.48
N SER A 214 2.36 -4.85 6.38
CA SER A 214 3.39 -4.68 7.41
C SER A 214 4.79 -4.51 6.83
N THR A 215 5.11 -5.21 5.73
CA THR A 215 6.37 -5.02 5.00
C THR A 215 6.46 -3.63 4.40
N ALA A 216 5.39 -3.14 3.76
CA ALA A 216 5.38 -1.78 3.21
C ALA A 216 5.62 -0.72 4.30
N LEU A 217 4.98 -0.85 5.46
CA LEU A 217 5.20 0.03 6.62
C LEU A 217 6.64 -0.06 7.15
N ALA A 218 7.24 -1.26 7.16
CA ALA A 218 8.64 -1.44 7.55
C ALA A 218 9.58 -0.71 6.59
N VAL A 219 9.33 -0.79 5.28
CA VAL A 219 10.11 -0.10 4.25
C VAL A 219 9.89 1.42 4.31
N THR A 220 8.70 1.89 4.67
CA THR A 220 8.42 3.31 4.96
C THR A 220 9.34 3.82 6.07
N ALA A 221 9.59 3.04 7.13
CA ALA A 221 10.43 3.48 8.24
C ALA A 221 11.88 3.83 7.82
N ALA A 222 12.36 3.29 6.69
CA ALA A 222 13.68 3.62 6.17
C ALA A 222 13.79 5.07 5.67
N SER A 223 12.69 5.73 5.28
CA SER A 223 12.71 7.11 4.79
C SER A 223 13.15 8.12 5.85
N TYR A 224 12.95 7.81 7.14
CA TYR A 224 13.32 8.69 8.26
C TYR A 224 14.83 8.77 8.52
N PHE A 225 15.61 7.84 7.98
CA PHE A 225 17.06 7.78 8.18
C PHE A 225 17.86 8.48 7.08
N LEU A 226 17.19 8.96 6.03
CA LEU A 226 17.82 9.42 4.80
C LEU A 226 17.41 10.85 4.51
N VAL A 227 18.38 11.72 4.31
CA VAL A 227 18.11 13.11 3.91
C VAL A 227 18.10 13.20 2.39
N TYR A 228 17.03 13.75 1.83
CA TYR A 228 16.94 13.96 0.39
C TYR A 228 17.97 14.97 -0.09
N SER A 229 18.72 14.57 -1.12
CA SER A 229 19.56 15.45 -1.91
C SER A 229 19.67 14.86 -3.32
N PRO A 230 19.49 15.66 -4.38
CA PRO A 230 19.65 15.19 -5.76
C PRO A 230 21.03 14.58 -6.02
N ASP A 231 22.08 15.09 -5.37
CA ASP A 231 23.46 14.65 -5.58
C ASP A 231 23.76 13.29 -4.94
N THR A 232 23.02 12.92 -3.89
CA THR A 232 23.22 11.66 -3.14
C THR A 232 22.16 10.62 -3.44
N LEU A 233 21.35 10.80 -4.49
CA LEU A 233 20.19 9.96 -4.80
C LEU A 233 20.55 8.47 -4.84
N VAL A 234 21.64 8.08 -5.51
CA VAL A 234 22.07 6.67 -5.59
C VAL A 234 22.42 6.10 -4.21
N VAL A 235 23.16 6.86 -3.39
CA VAL A 235 23.57 6.44 -2.04
C VAL A 235 22.32 6.29 -1.15
N ASN A 236 21.39 7.23 -1.25
CA ASN A 236 20.12 7.20 -0.52
C ASN A 236 19.28 5.99 -0.92
N LEU A 237 19.21 5.63 -2.21
CA LEU A 237 18.46 4.45 -2.65
C LEU A 237 19.06 3.14 -2.12
N ILE A 238 20.39 3.02 -2.11
CA ILE A 238 21.07 1.87 -1.52
C ILE A 238 20.81 1.83 0.00
N GLY A 239 20.91 2.99 0.67
CA GLY A 239 20.57 3.13 2.08
C GLY A 239 19.14 2.70 2.36
N TRP A 240 18.18 3.10 1.52
CA TRP A 240 16.78 2.73 1.66
C TRP A 240 16.59 1.23 1.51
N LEU A 241 17.21 0.61 0.49
CA LEU A 241 17.13 -0.84 0.31
C LEU A 241 17.68 -1.58 1.54
N VAL A 242 18.86 -1.18 2.05
CA VAL A 242 19.50 -1.82 3.19
C VAL A 242 18.68 -1.65 4.47
N ILE A 243 18.32 -0.41 4.80
CA ILE A 243 17.54 -0.11 6.01
C ILE A 243 16.14 -0.74 5.90
N GLY A 244 15.52 -0.69 4.73
CA GLY A 244 14.21 -1.30 4.48
C GLY A 244 14.22 -2.82 4.66
N VAL A 245 15.28 -3.51 4.22
CA VAL A 245 15.48 -4.94 4.49
C VAL A 245 15.67 -5.19 5.98
N VAL A 246 16.53 -4.42 6.65
CA VAL A 246 16.76 -4.54 8.11
C VAL A 246 15.45 -4.33 8.89
N MET A 247 14.68 -3.30 8.56
CA MET A 247 13.39 -3.01 9.17
C MET A 247 12.38 -4.11 8.91
N THR A 248 12.34 -4.66 7.70
CA THR A 248 11.46 -5.79 7.36
C THR A 248 11.81 -7.03 8.20
N LEU A 249 13.10 -7.33 8.39
CA LEU A 249 13.55 -8.41 9.26
C LEU A 249 13.20 -8.15 10.72
N LEU A 250 13.34 -6.92 11.20
CA LEU A 250 12.97 -6.52 12.55
C LEU A 250 11.46 -6.66 12.78
N VAL A 251 10.61 -6.18 11.87
CA VAL A 251 9.16 -6.38 11.91
C VAL A 251 8.82 -7.86 11.91
N ALA A 252 9.47 -8.67 11.07
CA ALA A 252 9.24 -10.12 11.03
C ALA A 252 9.59 -10.79 12.37
N LEU A 253 10.72 -10.43 12.99
CA LEU A 253 11.14 -10.93 14.29
C LEU A 253 10.16 -10.53 15.40
N LEU A 254 9.83 -9.24 15.50
CA LEU A 254 8.91 -8.72 16.51
C LEU A 254 7.51 -9.31 16.35
N THR A 255 7.05 -9.45 15.10
CA THR A 255 5.78 -10.12 14.79
C THR A 255 5.82 -11.58 15.21
N ALA A 256 6.92 -12.30 14.99
CA ALA A 256 7.05 -13.69 15.43
C ALA A 256 6.96 -13.81 16.96
N ILE A 257 7.58 -12.89 17.71
CA ILE A 257 7.49 -12.83 19.18
C ILE A 257 6.06 -12.50 19.60
N ALA A 258 5.47 -11.44 19.06
CA ALA A 258 4.12 -10.99 19.39
C ALA A 258 3.08 -12.09 19.12
N LYS A 259 3.17 -12.78 17.98
CA LYS A 259 2.27 -13.90 17.64
C LYS A 259 2.36 -15.06 18.63
N ARG A 260 3.55 -15.38 19.16
CA ARG A 260 3.69 -16.43 20.19
C ARG A 260 2.96 -16.08 21.49
N ILE A 261 2.82 -14.79 21.80
CA ILE A 261 2.13 -14.30 22.99
C ILE A 261 0.63 -14.19 22.73
N VAL A 262 0.24 -13.51 21.65
CA VAL A 262 -1.16 -13.21 21.33
C VAL A 262 -1.94 -14.47 20.93
N LEU A 263 -1.30 -15.38 20.19
CA LEU A 263 -1.90 -16.63 19.70
C LEU A 263 -1.30 -17.83 20.46
N TRP A 264 -1.12 -17.67 21.78
CA TRP A 264 -0.53 -18.70 22.63
C TRP A 264 -1.39 -19.98 22.60
N GLY A 265 -0.75 -21.10 22.26
CA GLY A 265 -1.39 -22.41 22.22
C GLY A 265 -2.00 -22.75 20.87
N ILE A 266 -1.92 -21.84 19.88
CA ILE A 266 -2.54 -22.00 18.57
C ILE A 266 -1.47 -22.39 17.54
N ASN A 267 -1.69 -23.51 16.85
CA ASN A 267 -0.83 -23.92 15.74
C ASN A 267 -1.20 -23.15 14.47
N LEU A 268 -0.47 -22.08 14.19
CA LEU A 268 -0.75 -21.19 13.06
C LEU A 268 -0.77 -21.87 11.69
N VAL A 269 0.09 -22.87 11.48
CA VAL A 269 0.15 -23.56 10.18
C VAL A 269 -1.13 -24.36 9.99
N GLU A 270 -1.47 -25.19 10.96
CA GLU A 270 -2.67 -26.03 10.93
C GLU A 270 -3.95 -25.18 10.84
N GLU A 271 -4.10 -24.20 11.72
CA GLU A 271 -5.33 -23.39 11.81
C GLU A 271 -5.60 -22.59 10.53
N VAL A 272 -4.58 -21.97 9.93
CA VAL A 272 -4.81 -21.07 8.79
C VAL A 272 -4.56 -21.76 7.46
N ASP A 273 -3.48 -22.52 7.33
CA ASP A 273 -3.13 -23.13 6.03
C ASP A 273 -4.03 -24.34 5.76
N GLN A 274 -4.37 -25.14 6.78
CA GLN A 274 -5.07 -26.42 6.61
C GLN A 274 -6.56 -26.34 6.99
N GLN A 275 -6.90 -25.61 8.06
CA GLN A 275 -8.28 -25.48 8.54
C GLN A 275 -8.99 -24.20 8.08
N HIS A 276 -8.28 -23.32 7.36
CA HIS A 276 -8.82 -22.07 6.81
C HIS A 276 -9.46 -21.13 7.85
N ASN A 277 -8.90 -21.08 9.07
CA ASN A 277 -9.40 -20.26 10.17
C ASN A 277 -9.14 -18.75 9.92
N ILE A 278 -10.18 -18.08 9.41
CA ILE A 278 -10.20 -16.64 9.12
C ILE A 278 -9.97 -15.80 10.38
N GLY A 279 -10.45 -16.24 11.54
CA GLY A 279 -10.30 -15.51 12.80
C GLY A 279 -8.84 -15.44 13.24
N VAL A 280 -8.14 -16.58 13.24
CA VAL A 280 -6.71 -16.66 13.55
C VAL A 280 -5.88 -15.85 12.54
N ALA A 281 -6.21 -15.96 11.25
CA ALA A 281 -5.53 -15.18 10.20
C ALA A 281 -5.72 -13.66 10.40
N SER A 282 -6.91 -13.24 10.83
CA SER A 282 -7.23 -11.82 11.08
C SER A 282 -6.45 -11.26 12.27
N ILE A 283 -6.33 -12.03 13.36
CA ILE A 283 -5.51 -11.65 14.53
C ILE A 283 -4.04 -11.57 14.14
N GLU A 284 -3.55 -12.52 13.33
CA GLU A 284 -2.18 -12.50 12.82
C GLU A 284 -1.92 -11.26 11.94
N MET A 285 -2.83 -10.96 11.00
CA MET A 285 -2.76 -9.74 10.19
C MET A 285 -2.71 -8.49 11.07
N ALA A 286 -3.66 -8.33 11.98
CA ALA A 286 -3.74 -7.16 12.85
C ALA A 286 -2.47 -7.00 13.70
N THR A 287 -1.96 -8.10 14.26
CA THR A 287 -0.71 -8.10 15.05
C THR A 287 0.48 -7.64 14.22
N SER A 288 0.63 -8.16 12.99
CA SER A 288 1.74 -7.77 12.10
C SER A 288 1.69 -6.30 11.69
N ILE A 289 0.50 -5.78 11.38
CA ILE A 289 0.30 -4.36 11.02
C ILE A 289 0.54 -3.46 12.23
N ALA A 290 0.03 -3.82 13.42
CA ALA A 290 0.24 -3.04 14.64
C ALA A 290 1.72 -2.92 15.00
N ILE A 291 2.48 -4.03 14.94
CA ILE A 291 3.93 -4.01 15.18
C ILE A 291 4.64 -3.12 14.16
N ALA A 292 4.29 -3.23 12.88
CA ALA A 292 4.89 -2.39 11.86
C ALA A 292 4.57 -0.89 12.07
N LEU A 293 3.31 -0.55 12.40
CA LEU A 293 2.92 0.83 12.72
C LEU A 293 3.67 1.39 13.93
N ILE A 294 3.77 0.61 15.01
CA ILE A 294 4.55 1.00 16.21
C ILE A 294 6.01 1.25 15.82
N LEU A 295 6.60 0.35 15.03
CA LEU A 295 7.99 0.51 14.61
C LEU A 295 8.15 1.74 13.71
N THR A 296 7.27 1.97 12.73
CA THR A 296 7.31 3.17 11.88
C THR A 296 7.21 4.44 12.72
N ALA A 297 6.33 4.48 13.72
CA ALA A 297 6.17 5.63 14.61
C ALA A 297 7.39 5.87 15.52
N LEU A 298 8.09 4.82 15.95
CA LEU A 298 9.30 4.96 16.75
C LEU A 298 10.48 5.56 15.97
N MET A 299 10.41 5.55 14.64
CA MET A 299 11.48 6.05 13.76
C MET A 299 11.18 7.43 13.18
N ALA A 300 9.94 7.89 13.28
CA ALA A 300 9.46 9.18 12.79
C ALA A 300 9.83 10.33 13.74
#